data_AF-Q5C2A2-F1
#
_entry.id   AF-Q5C2A2-F1
#
_cell.length_a   1.000
_cell.length_b   1.000
_cell.length_c   1.000
_cell.angle_alpha   90.00
_cell.angle_beta   90.00
_cell.angle_gamma   90.00
#
_symmetry.space_group_name_H-M   'P 1'
#
loop_
_entity.id
_entity.type
_entity.pdbx_description
1 polymer ?
#
loop_
_entity_poly.entity_id
_entity_poly.type
_entity_poly.pdbx_seq_one_letter_code
_entity_poly.pdbx_strand_id
1 'polypeptide(L)'
;PRAECGTRVLPYLGKDVTRLPEDGDSIRNHLCKLLTHPVQIVGESAALFIFVLCKENIGRAVKYTGFGNFAGFLARHALLGKPSKAIRQSKCNAMSDDEYSDTSTESETEEYKQLKEDINPVTGRWEVPQPNPMENMSEEQKEYLAMDLVQKIDRLERSGLIQPGTIGEDGRVRPVQHILELIQTKDEDQKSDESAS
;
A
#
# COMPACT_ATOMS: atom_id res chain seq x y z
N PRO A 1 -27.49 5.71 12.76
CA PRO A 1 -27.62 4.75 11.64
C PRO A 1 -26.29 4.33 10.97
N ARG A 2 -25.44 5.25 10.47
CA ARG A 2 -24.16 4.88 9.82
C ARG A 2 -23.16 4.18 10.75
N ALA A 3 -23.02 4.67 11.99
CA ALA A 3 -22.08 4.10 12.96
C ALA A 3 -22.43 2.67 13.39
N GLU A 4 -23.72 2.38 13.56
CA GLU A 4 -24.23 1.07 14.01
C GLU A 4 -24.13 -0.01 12.93
N CYS A 5 -24.35 0.36 11.66
CA CYS A 5 -24.11 -0.52 10.52
C CYS A 5 -22.61 -0.82 10.34
N GLY A 6 -21.74 0.16 10.60
CA GLY A 6 -20.29 0.01 10.54
C GLY A 6 -19.78 -1.10 11.46
N THR A 7 -20.16 -1.09 12.74
CA THR A 7 -19.70 -2.08 13.73
C THR A 7 -20.22 -3.50 13.46
N ARG A 8 -21.38 -3.63 12.81
CA ARG A 8 -21.98 -4.93 12.48
C ARG A 8 -21.40 -5.56 11.21
N VAL A 9 -20.98 -4.73 10.25
CA VAL A 9 -20.43 -5.18 8.95
C VAL A 9 -18.91 -5.28 8.99
N LEU A 10 -18.24 -4.30 9.59
CA LEU A 10 -16.79 -4.19 9.77
C LEU A 10 -16.47 -4.14 11.28
N PRO A 11 -16.56 -5.29 11.99
CA PRO A 11 -16.17 -5.35 13.39
C PRO A 11 -14.68 -5.11 13.56
N TYR A 12 -14.26 -4.67 14.76
CA TYR A 12 -12.85 -4.44 15.07
C TYR A 12 -12.02 -5.70 14.81
N LEU A 13 -10.87 -5.53 14.13
CA LEU A 13 -10.14 -6.67 13.57
C LEU A 13 -9.57 -7.62 14.62
N GLY A 14 -9.17 -7.16 15.82
CA GLY A 14 -8.66 -8.05 16.88
C GLY A 14 -7.68 -9.11 16.35
N LYS A 15 -8.00 -10.39 16.55
CA LYS A 15 -7.23 -11.57 16.10
C LYS A 15 -7.43 -11.95 14.62
N ASP A 16 -8.41 -11.36 13.93
CA ASP A 16 -8.72 -11.69 12.54
C ASP A 16 -7.61 -11.28 11.56
N VAL A 17 -6.71 -10.39 11.98
CA VAL A 17 -5.54 -9.97 11.18
C VAL A 17 -4.58 -11.11 10.87
N THR A 18 -4.71 -12.26 11.52
CA THR A 18 -3.86 -13.44 11.27
C THR A 18 -4.22 -14.18 9.98
N ARG A 19 -5.39 -13.94 9.40
CA ARG A 19 -5.87 -14.54 8.14
C ARG A 19 -6.00 -13.48 7.05
N LEU A 20 -6.16 -13.92 5.81
CA LEU A 20 -6.42 -12.98 4.71
C LEU A 20 -7.80 -12.32 4.90
N PRO A 21 -7.97 -11.05 4.53
CA PRO A 21 -9.24 -10.33 4.63
C PRO A 21 -10.40 -11.02 3.91
N GLU A 22 -10.13 -11.74 2.82
CA GLU A 22 -11.09 -12.53 2.06
C GLU A 22 -11.30 -13.95 2.60
N ASP A 23 -10.48 -14.44 3.51
CA ASP A 23 -10.61 -15.80 4.05
C ASP A 23 -11.50 -15.82 5.30
N GLY A 24 -12.56 -16.63 5.26
CA GLY A 24 -13.58 -16.75 6.30
C GLY A 24 -15.02 -16.51 5.84
N ASP A 25 -15.92 -16.57 6.82
CA ASP A 25 -17.38 -16.57 6.62
C ASP A 25 -18.10 -15.33 7.17
N SER A 26 -17.35 -14.35 7.68
CA SER A 26 -17.97 -13.09 8.13
C SER A 26 -18.45 -12.25 6.94
N ILE A 27 -19.33 -11.29 7.19
CA ILE A 27 -19.80 -10.34 6.15
C ILE A 27 -18.62 -9.58 5.56
N ARG A 28 -17.65 -9.15 6.39
CA ARG A 28 -16.41 -8.53 5.93
C ARG A 28 -15.70 -9.42 4.92
N ASN A 29 -15.48 -10.70 5.25
CA ASN A 29 -14.77 -11.62 4.36
C ASN A 29 -15.48 -11.80 3.02
N HIS A 30 -16.80 -11.94 3.03
CA HIS A 30 -17.60 -12.02 1.80
C HIS A 30 -17.50 -10.74 0.96
N LEU A 31 -17.54 -9.56 1.58
CA LEU A 31 -17.34 -8.30 0.87
C LEU A 31 -15.92 -8.20 0.28
N CYS A 32 -14.88 -8.63 1.02
CA CYS A 32 -13.52 -8.69 0.52
C CYS A 32 -13.37 -9.65 -0.68
N LYS A 33 -14.03 -10.83 -0.66
CA LYS A 33 -14.10 -11.74 -1.82
C LYS A 33 -14.75 -11.08 -3.03
N LEU A 34 -15.76 -10.21 -2.83
CA LEU A 34 -16.44 -9.52 -3.93
C LEU A 34 -15.57 -8.43 -4.57
N LEU A 35 -14.59 -7.87 -3.87
CA LEU A 35 -13.69 -6.83 -4.43
C LEU A 35 -12.91 -7.32 -5.66
N THR A 36 -12.55 -8.60 -5.68
CA THR A 36 -11.81 -9.26 -6.76
C THR A 36 -12.71 -10.04 -7.72
N HIS A 37 -14.03 -9.83 -7.66
CA HIS A 37 -14.99 -10.50 -8.53
C HIS A 37 -14.76 -10.09 -10.01
N PRO A 38 -14.84 -11.03 -10.98
CA PRO A 38 -14.59 -10.72 -12.40
C PRO A 38 -15.55 -9.69 -12.98
N VAL A 39 -16.74 -9.57 -12.41
CA VAL A 39 -17.76 -8.59 -12.80
C VAL A 39 -17.47 -7.25 -12.11
N GLN A 40 -17.02 -6.26 -12.89
CA GLN A 40 -16.53 -4.97 -12.37
C GLN A 40 -17.54 -4.23 -11.49
N ILE A 41 -18.82 -4.18 -11.88
CA ILE A 41 -19.86 -3.45 -11.12
C ILE A 41 -20.09 -4.04 -9.72
N VAL A 42 -19.88 -5.36 -9.56
CA VAL A 42 -20.03 -6.05 -8.27
C VAL A 42 -18.90 -5.64 -7.34
N GLY A 43 -17.64 -5.73 -7.82
CA GLY A 43 -16.49 -5.31 -7.03
C GLY A 43 -16.51 -3.82 -6.71
N GLU A 44 -16.96 -2.98 -7.64
CA GLU A 44 -17.08 -1.54 -7.43
C GLU A 44 -18.17 -1.18 -6.42
N SER A 45 -19.32 -1.85 -6.48
CA SER A 45 -20.39 -1.66 -5.49
C SER A 45 -19.96 -2.10 -4.09
N ALA A 46 -19.26 -3.23 -3.97
CA ALA A 46 -18.71 -3.70 -2.70
C ALA A 46 -17.66 -2.73 -2.14
N ALA A 47 -16.77 -2.22 -3.02
CA ALA A 47 -15.74 -1.27 -2.63
C ALA A 47 -16.31 0.08 -2.18
N LEU A 48 -17.29 0.63 -2.91
CA LEU A 48 -18.01 1.85 -2.53
C LEU A 48 -18.69 1.68 -1.18
N PHE A 49 -19.35 0.54 -0.97
CA PHE A 49 -20.01 0.25 0.29
C PHE A 49 -19.01 0.24 1.46
N ILE A 50 -17.89 -0.47 1.32
CA ILE A 50 -16.81 -0.48 2.33
C ILE A 50 -16.25 0.93 2.54
N PHE A 51 -15.99 1.68 1.47
CA PHE A 51 -15.41 3.02 1.55
C PHE A 51 -16.29 4.00 2.34
N VAL A 52 -17.61 3.96 2.11
CA VAL A 52 -18.59 4.75 2.88
C VAL A 52 -18.63 4.32 4.34
N LEU A 53 -18.59 3.02 4.64
CA LEU A 53 -18.51 2.51 6.02
C LEU A 53 -17.21 2.97 6.71
N CYS A 54 -16.12 3.09 5.97
CA CYS A 54 -14.85 3.60 6.46
C CYS A 54 -14.80 5.13 6.63
N LYS A 55 -15.90 5.85 6.39
CA LYS A 55 -15.96 7.33 6.37
C LYS A 55 -15.02 7.93 5.32
N GLU A 56 -14.95 7.32 4.15
CA GLU A 56 -14.13 7.77 3.00
C GLU A 56 -12.63 7.86 3.32
N ASN A 57 -12.17 7.12 4.32
CA ASN A 57 -10.77 7.05 4.72
C ASN A 57 -10.09 5.85 4.05
N ILE A 58 -9.16 6.12 3.13
CA ILE A 58 -8.40 5.11 2.40
C ILE A 58 -7.62 4.19 3.36
N GLY A 59 -6.92 4.75 4.34
CA GLY A 59 -6.13 3.97 5.30
C GLY A 59 -7.00 3.01 6.12
N ARG A 60 -8.20 3.43 6.50
CA ARG A 60 -9.17 2.56 7.18
C ARG A 60 -9.70 1.48 6.24
N ALA A 61 -10.03 1.81 5.00
CA ALA A 61 -10.49 0.83 4.02
C ALA A 61 -9.42 -0.25 3.75
N VAL A 62 -8.16 0.18 3.55
CA VAL A 62 -7.01 -0.72 3.36
C VAL A 62 -6.78 -1.58 4.61
N LYS A 63 -6.90 -1.04 5.82
CA LYS A 63 -6.81 -1.81 7.06
C LYS A 63 -7.83 -2.97 7.13
N TYR A 64 -9.04 -2.78 6.61
CA TYR A 64 -10.09 -3.82 6.63
C TYR A 64 -10.03 -4.81 5.46
N THR A 65 -9.42 -4.42 4.34
CA THR A 65 -9.51 -5.17 3.07
C THR A 65 -8.18 -5.65 2.52
N GLY A 66 -7.06 -5.06 2.93
CA GLY A 66 -5.75 -5.21 2.28
C GLY A 66 -5.65 -4.36 1.02
N PHE A 67 -4.48 -3.77 0.77
CA PHE A 67 -4.28 -2.92 -0.40
C PHE A 67 -4.46 -3.69 -1.71
N GLY A 68 -4.06 -4.97 -1.77
CA GLY A 68 -4.24 -5.80 -2.96
C GLY A 68 -5.70 -5.91 -3.41
N ASN A 69 -6.61 -6.16 -2.47
CA ASN A 69 -8.04 -6.27 -2.77
C ASN A 69 -8.66 -4.91 -3.13
N PHE A 70 -8.20 -3.82 -2.52
CA PHE A 70 -8.76 -2.48 -2.72
C PHE A 70 -8.09 -1.69 -3.87
N ALA A 71 -6.93 -2.11 -4.34
CA ALA A 71 -6.14 -1.41 -5.35
C ALA A 71 -6.91 -1.16 -6.64
N GLY A 72 -7.74 -2.13 -7.07
CA GLY A 72 -8.56 -1.99 -8.27
C GLY A 72 -9.56 -0.82 -8.17
N PHE A 73 -10.15 -0.61 -6.99
CA PHE A 73 -11.01 0.53 -6.73
C PHE A 73 -10.22 1.84 -6.68
N LEU A 74 -9.09 1.86 -5.95
CA LEU A 74 -8.23 3.05 -5.86
C LEU A 74 -7.72 3.50 -7.22
N ALA A 75 -7.39 2.55 -8.11
CA ALA A 75 -6.91 2.83 -9.46
C ALA A 75 -7.95 3.58 -10.30
N ARG A 76 -9.18 3.07 -10.33
CA ARG A 76 -10.28 3.64 -11.13
C ARG A 76 -10.71 5.02 -10.65
N HIS A 77 -10.58 5.28 -9.34
CA HIS A 77 -10.94 6.57 -8.75
C HIS A 77 -9.75 7.54 -8.61
N ALA A 78 -8.59 7.24 -9.22
CA ALA A 78 -7.38 8.07 -9.15
C ALA A 78 -6.93 8.38 -7.71
N LEU A 79 -7.08 7.40 -6.81
CA LEU A 79 -6.72 7.51 -5.39
C LEU A 79 -5.37 6.84 -5.07
N LEU A 80 -4.73 6.15 -6.03
CA LEU A 80 -3.47 5.41 -5.82
C LEU A 80 -2.26 6.27 -5.41
N GLY A 81 -2.29 7.58 -5.65
CA GLY A 81 -1.21 8.51 -5.30
C GLY A 81 -1.58 9.51 -4.21
N LYS A 82 -2.78 9.43 -3.63
CA LYS A 82 -3.15 10.34 -2.54
C LYS A 82 -2.54 9.80 -1.25
N PRO A 83 -1.62 10.53 -0.59
CA PRO A 83 -1.17 10.11 0.73
C PRO A 83 -2.40 10.07 1.64
N SER A 84 -2.70 8.89 2.17
CA SER A 84 -3.69 8.73 3.24
C SER A 84 -3.40 9.78 4.31
N LYS A 85 -4.38 10.60 4.71
CA LYS A 85 -4.23 11.57 5.83
C LYS A 85 -3.67 10.92 7.12
N ALA A 86 -3.71 9.59 7.23
CA ALA A 86 -3.14 8.80 8.31
C ALA A 86 -1.63 8.51 8.22
N ILE A 87 -0.99 8.57 7.03
CA ILE A 87 0.45 8.29 6.87
C ILE A 87 1.30 9.55 7.04
N ARG A 88 0.71 10.75 6.89
CA ARG A 88 1.37 12.03 7.17
C ARG A 88 1.06 12.58 8.57
N GLN A 89 1.21 11.76 9.60
CA GLN A 89 1.52 12.29 10.94
C GLN A 89 3.02 12.54 11.14
N SER A 90 3.74 12.85 10.06
CA SER A 90 4.94 13.66 10.14
C SER A 90 4.74 14.92 9.29
N LYS A 91 4.34 15.99 9.97
CA LYS A 91 4.72 17.39 9.71
C LYS A 91 4.43 17.95 8.30
N CYS A 92 3.17 18.29 8.01
CA CYS A 92 2.85 19.49 7.22
C CYS A 92 1.38 19.92 7.41
N ASN A 93 1.19 21.12 7.98
CA ASN A 93 -0.07 21.84 8.01
C ASN A 93 -0.51 22.17 6.58
N ALA A 94 -1.66 21.65 6.14
CA ALA A 94 -2.42 22.24 5.04
C ALA A 94 -3.92 22.08 5.32
N MET A 95 -4.53 23.22 5.61
CA MET A 95 -5.95 23.43 5.86
C MET A 95 -6.80 22.89 4.71
N SER A 96 -7.75 22.01 5.05
CA SER A 96 -9.01 21.87 4.32
C SER A 96 -10.09 21.57 5.35
N ASP A 97 -10.89 22.61 5.58
CA ASP A 97 -12.10 22.68 6.37
C ASP A 97 -13.14 21.75 5.75
N ASP A 98 -13.46 20.64 6.42
CA ASP A 98 -14.73 19.95 6.19
C ASP A 98 -15.13 19.16 7.43
N GLU A 99 -16.41 19.30 7.73
CA GLU A 99 -17.05 19.19 9.03
C GLU A 99 -17.32 17.71 9.39
N TYR A 100 -16.28 16.96 9.76
CA TYR A 100 -16.46 15.62 10.33
C TYR A 100 -15.60 15.44 11.58
N SER A 101 -16.24 15.61 12.73
CA SER A 101 -15.65 15.49 14.05
C SER A 101 -14.84 14.21 14.21
N ASP A 102 -13.56 14.40 14.54
CA ASP A 102 -12.56 13.41 14.88
C ASP A 102 -12.82 12.84 16.28
N THR A 103 -13.98 12.22 16.47
CA THR A 103 -14.48 11.76 17.79
C THR A 103 -14.85 10.28 17.76
N SER A 104 -14.01 9.41 17.16
CA SER A 104 -14.15 7.95 17.35
C SER A 104 -12.84 7.21 16.98
N THR A 105 -11.73 7.60 17.59
CA THR A 105 -10.38 7.07 17.35
C THR A 105 -9.82 6.30 18.56
N GLU A 106 -10.67 5.65 19.36
CA GLU A 106 -10.21 4.84 20.50
C GLU A 106 -10.89 3.47 20.59
N SER A 107 -10.96 2.75 19.48
CA SER A 107 -11.42 1.36 19.53
C SER A 107 -10.57 0.45 18.66
N GLU A 108 -9.26 0.74 18.66
CA GLU A 108 -8.29 -0.26 18.27
C GLU A 108 -8.11 -1.20 19.45
N THR A 109 -8.50 -2.47 19.27
CA THR A 109 -8.25 -3.54 20.25
C THR A 109 -6.74 -3.63 20.52
N GLU A 110 -6.34 -3.81 21.78
CA GLU A 110 -4.92 -3.93 22.17
C GLU A 110 -4.17 -5.00 21.34
N GLU A 111 -4.87 -6.08 20.98
CA GLU A 111 -4.37 -7.16 20.11
C GLU A 111 -3.96 -6.66 18.71
N TYR A 112 -4.70 -5.70 18.15
CA TYR A 112 -4.38 -5.13 16.83
C TYR A 112 -3.17 -4.20 16.92
N LYS A 113 -3.05 -3.42 18.00
CA LYS A 113 -1.93 -2.46 18.16
C LYS A 113 -0.59 -3.18 18.23
N GLN A 114 -0.54 -4.35 18.86
CA GLN A 114 0.68 -5.15 18.97
C GLN A 114 1.13 -5.72 17.62
N LEU A 115 0.17 -6.11 16.77
CA LEU A 115 0.46 -6.73 15.47
C LEU A 115 0.57 -5.71 14.33
N LYS A 116 0.18 -4.45 14.56
CA LYS A 116 0.06 -3.42 13.53
C LYS A 116 1.35 -3.20 12.73
N GLU A 117 2.49 -3.23 13.40
CA GLU A 117 3.81 -3.01 12.78
C GLU A 117 4.21 -4.15 11.84
N ASP A 118 3.68 -5.35 12.09
CA ASP A 118 4.01 -6.58 11.35
C ASP A 118 2.92 -6.98 10.33
N ILE A 119 1.87 -6.16 10.15
CA ILE A 119 0.84 -6.41 9.14
C ILE A 119 1.37 -5.97 7.77
N ASN A 120 1.38 -6.90 6.84
CA ASN A 120 1.69 -6.60 5.45
C ASN A 120 0.54 -5.75 4.85
N PRO A 121 0.78 -4.50 4.44
CA PRO A 121 -0.27 -3.60 3.96
C PRO A 121 -0.90 -4.09 2.64
N VAL A 122 -0.17 -4.89 1.86
CA VAL A 122 -0.66 -5.46 0.60
C VAL A 122 -1.69 -6.55 0.87
N THR A 123 -1.34 -7.52 1.71
CA THR A 123 -2.20 -8.68 1.99
C THR A 123 -3.23 -8.39 3.09
N GLY A 124 -3.03 -7.35 3.91
CA GLY A 124 -3.88 -7.03 5.06
C GLY A 124 -3.79 -8.06 6.19
N ARG A 125 -2.75 -8.90 6.16
CA ARG A 125 -2.53 -10.03 7.06
C ARG A 125 -1.21 -9.84 7.82
N TRP A 126 -1.20 -10.28 9.08
CA TRP A 126 0.01 -10.45 9.86
C TRP A 126 0.79 -11.67 9.35
N GLU A 127 2.04 -11.42 8.95
CA GLU A 127 2.95 -12.45 8.44
C GLU A 127 4.13 -12.58 9.41
N VAL A 128 4.56 -13.82 9.67
CA VAL A 128 5.79 -14.03 10.45
C VAL A 128 6.95 -13.46 9.64
N PRO A 129 7.81 -12.61 10.24
CA PRO A 129 9.00 -12.12 9.58
C PRO A 129 9.81 -13.28 9.00
N GLN A 130 9.98 -13.28 7.67
CA GLN A 130 10.81 -14.29 7.02
C GLN A 130 12.28 -14.00 7.29
N PRO A 131 13.12 -15.02 7.53
CA PRO A 131 14.55 -14.82 7.67
C PRO A 131 15.12 -14.23 6.37
N ASN A 132 16.22 -13.47 6.47
CA ASN A 132 16.81 -12.87 5.28
C ASN A 132 17.29 -13.99 4.35
N PRO A 133 16.88 -14.00 3.06
CA PRO A 133 17.27 -15.06 2.12
C PRO A 133 18.78 -15.13 1.87
N MET A 134 19.51 -14.09 2.27
CA MET A 134 20.96 -13.93 2.10
C MET A 134 21.79 -14.39 3.32
N GLU A 135 21.15 -14.76 4.44
CA GLU A 135 21.85 -15.13 5.69
C GLU A 135 22.72 -16.39 5.55
N ASN A 136 22.34 -17.31 4.67
CA ASN A 136 23.05 -18.58 4.46
C ASN A 136 23.95 -18.57 3.21
N MET A 137 24.17 -17.42 2.57
CA MET A 137 25.01 -17.28 1.38
C MET A 137 26.41 -16.77 1.74
N SER A 138 27.44 -17.36 1.15
CA SER A 138 28.81 -16.82 1.24
C SER A 138 28.95 -15.51 0.46
N GLU A 139 29.96 -14.70 0.78
CA GLU A 139 30.22 -13.43 0.09
C GLU A 139 30.42 -13.65 -1.43
N GLU A 140 31.18 -14.68 -1.81
CA GLU A 140 31.40 -15.06 -3.21
C GLU A 140 30.10 -15.41 -3.94
N GLN A 141 29.18 -16.12 -3.28
CA GLN A 141 27.86 -16.45 -3.85
C GLN A 141 27.02 -15.20 -4.06
N LYS A 142 27.07 -14.25 -3.11
CA LYS A 142 26.37 -12.97 -3.23
C LYS A 142 26.90 -12.16 -4.40
N GLU A 143 28.22 -12.07 -4.56
CA GLU A 143 28.86 -11.38 -5.68
C GLU A 143 28.50 -12.00 -7.04
N TYR A 144 28.53 -13.35 -7.12
CA TYR A 144 28.14 -14.06 -8.34
C TYR A 144 26.69 -13.77 -8.73
N LEU A 145 25.75 -13.86 -7.77
CA LEU A 145 24.34 -13.56 -8.01
C LEU A 145 24.10 -12.09 -8.35
N ALA A 146 24.85 -11.17 -7.75
CA ALA A 146 24.80 -9.76 -8.10
C ALA A 146 25.23 -9.52 -9.56
N MET A 147 26.30 -10.19 -10.01
CA MET A 147 26.76 -10.08 -11.38
C MET A 147 25.79 -10.74 -12.39
N ASP A 148 25.21 -11.89 -12.04
CA ASP A 148 24.15 -12.53 -12.84
C ASP A 148 22.90 -11.64 -12.94
N LEU A 149 22.52 -10.97 -11.85
CA LEU A 149 21.42 -10.01 -11.85
C LEU A 149 21.69 -8.83 -12.79
N VAL A 150 22.88 -8.22 -12.72
CA VAL A 150 23.29 -7.14 -13.64
C VAL A 150 23.22 -7.60 -15.09
N GLN A 151 23.70 -8.82 -15.38
CA GLN A 151 23.64 -9.38 -16.73
C GLN A 151 22.20 -9.60 -17.21
N LYS A 152 21.28 -10.05 -16.34
CA LYS A 152 19.86 -10.21 -16.68
C LYS A 152 19.19 -8.86 -16.94
N ILE A 153 19.49 -7.84 -16.14
CA ILE A 153 18.97 -6.48 -16.34
C ILE A 153 19.47 -5.91 -17.69
N ASP A 154 20.77 -6.02 -17.97
CA ASP A 154 21.37 -5.57 -19.24
C ASP A 154 20.74 -6.29 -20.45
N ARG A 155 20.44 -7.59 -20.34
CA ARG A 155 19.72 -8.33 -21.40
C ARG A 155 18.31 -7.78 -21.63
N LEU A 156 17.57 -7.50 -20.55
CA LEU A 156 16.21 -6.95 -20.65
C LEU A 156 16.22 -5.53 -21.24
N GLU A 157 17.19 -4.70 -20.84
CA GLU A 157 17.36 -3.34 -21.36
C GLU A 157 17.68 -3.35 -22.86
N ARG A 158 18.66 -4.18 -23.29
CA ARG A 158 19.02 -4.32 -24.72
C ARG A 158 17.89 -4.89 -25.57
N SER A 159 17.05 -5.74 -25.00
CA SER A 159 15.85 -6.25 -25.68
C SER A 159 14.72 -5.22 -25.79
N GLY A 160 14.84 -4.08 -25.10
CA GLY A 160 13.83 -3.03 -25.05
C GLY A 160 12.63 -3.34 -24.16
N LEU A 161 12.66 -4.44 -23.39
CA LEU A 161 11.58 -4.81 -22.46
C LEU A 161 11.50 -3.88 -21.25
N ILE A 162 12.65 -3.39 -20.78
CA ILE A 162 12.73 -2.41 -19.70
C ILE A 162 13.51 -1.18 -20.20
N GLN A 163 13.17 -0.01 -19.70
CA GLN A 163 13.88 1.24 -19.98
C GLN A 163 14.01 2.05 -18.70
N PRO A 164 15.16 2.69 -18.44
CA PRO A 164 15.29 3.64 -17.34
C PRO A 164 14.28 4.78 -17.50
N GLY A 165 13.52 5.05 -16.44
CA GLY A 165 12.53 6.12 -16.37
C GLY A 165 12.95 7.21 -15.39
N THR A 166 12.56 8.45 -15.67
CA THR A 166 12.68 9.61 -14.77
C THR A 166 11.32 10.32 -14.66
N ILE A 167 11.12 11.10 -13.61
CA ILE A 167 9.88 11.86 -13.38
C ILE A 167 9.99 13.19 -14.12
N GLY A 168 9.05 13.47 -15.02
CA GLY A 168 8.95 14.76 -15.69
C GLY A 168 8.42 15.87 -14.78
N GLU A 169 8.52 17.11 -15.23
CA GLU A 169 7.94 18.28 -14.54
C GLU A 169 6.41 18.17 -14.36
N ASP A 170 5.76 17.36 -15.20
CA ASP A 170 4.34 17.02 -15.14
C ASP A 170 4.01 15.95 -14.09
N GLY A 171 5.01 15.45 -13.36
CA GLY A 171 4.87 14.38 -12.36
C GLY A 171 4.63 13.00 -12.95
N ARG A 172 4.79 12.82 -14.27
CA ARG A 172 4.61 11.53 -14.95
C ARG A 172 5.96 10.88 -15.26
N VAL A 173 5.98 9.56 -15.31
CA VAL A 173 7.18 8.80 -15.66
C VAL A 173 7.43 8.91 -17.17
N ARG A 174 8.64 9.33 -17.55
CA ARG A 174 9.13 9.39 -18.93
C ARG A 174 10.43 8.61 -19.09
N PRO A 175 10.74 8.06 -20.28
CA PRO A 175 12.04 7.42 -20.51
C PRO A 175 13.18 8.45 -20.40
N VAL A 176 14.31 7.99 -19.91
CA VAL A 176 15.54 8.78 -19.80
C VAL A 176 16.14 8.97 -21.19
N GLN A 177 16.48 10.20 -21.55
CA GLN A 177 17.14 10.49 -22.83
C GLN A 177 18.66 10.39 -22.69
N HIS A 178 19.21 10.77 -21.53
CA HIS A 178 20.63 10.75 -21.28
C HIS A 178 20.99 10.27 -19.86
N ILE A 179 22.05 9.48 -19.72
CA ILE A 179 22.50 8.87 -18.45
C ILE A 179 22.72 9.91 -17.34
N LEU A 180 23.10 11.13 -17.69
CA LEU A 180 23.31 12.22 -16.72
C LEU A 180 22.04 12.60 -15.93
N GLU A 181 20.85 12.42 -16.52
CA GLU A 181 19.58 12.70 -15.83
C GLU A 181 19.38 11.77 -14.63
N LEU A 182 19.88 10.53 -14.69
CA LEU A 182 19.82 9.54 -13.61
C LEU A 182 20.76 9.89 -12.45
N ILE A 183 21.88 10.54 -12.74
CA ILE A 183 22.87 10.92 -11.71
C ILE A 183 22.36 12.14 -10.95
N GLN A 184 21.80 13.13 -11.65
CA GLN A 184 21.29 14.36 -11.05
C GLN A 184 20.12 14.08 -10.09
N THR A 185 19.19 13.20 -10.47
CA THR A 185 18.07 12.81 -9.57
C THR A 185 18.57 12.16 -8.28
N LYS A 186 19.61 11.31 -8.38
CA LYS A 186 20.20 10.66 -7.20
C LYS A 186 20.81 11.65 -6.21
N ASP A 187 21.46 12.71 -6.70
CA ASP A 187 22.05 13.74 -5.86
C ASP A 187 20.99 14.67 -5.21
N GLU A 188 19.86 14.89 -5.89
CA GLU A 188 18.72 15.63 -5.34
C GLU A 188 18.01 14.84 -4.23
N ASP A 189 17.78 13.55 -4.42
CA ASP A 189 17.20 12.67 -3.41
C ASP A 189 18.10 12.62 -2.15
N GLN A 190 19.42 12.49 -2.32
CA GLN A 190 20.37 12.46 -1.20
C GLN A 190 20.43 13.78 -0.41
N LYS A 191 20.34 14.94 -1.07
CA LYS A 191 20.28 16.24 -0.39
C LYS A 191 18.97 16.46 0.37
N SER A 192 17.87 15.90 -0.12
CA SER A 192 16.57 16.01 0.54
C SER A 192 16.52 15.21 1.86
N ASP A 193 17.18 14.06 1.91
CA ASP A 193 17.28 13.23 3.12
C ASP A 193 18.27 13.82 4.17
N GLU A 194 19.37 14.43 3.72
CA GLU A 194 20.35 15.08 4.61
C GLU A 194 19.83 16.38 5.25
N SER A 195 18.91 17.08 4.59
CA SER A 195 18.31 18.32 5.11
C SER A 195 17.06 18.10 5.98
N ALA A 196 16.58 16.85 6.07
CA ALA A 196 15.46 16.44 6.90
C ALA A 196 15.89 15.74 8.22
N SER A 197 17.20 15.54 8.43
CA SER A 197 17.80 14.97 9.65
C SER A 197 18.31 16.02 10.62
#